data_AF-U2H0P2-F1
#
_entry.id   AF-U2H0P2-F1
#
_cell.length_a   1.000
_cell.length_b   1.000
_cell.length_c   1.000
_cell.angle_alpha   90.00
_cell.angle_beta   90.00
_cell.angle_gamma   90.00
#
_symmetry.space_group_name_H-M   'P 1'
#
loop_
_entity.id
_entity.type
_entity.pdbx_description
1 polymer ?
#
loop_
_entity_poly.entity_id
_entity_poly.type
_entity_poly.pdbx_seq_one_letter_code
_entity_poly.pdbx_strand_id
1 'polypeptide(L)' 'MEIRDLADSFMFLADIVEPEAKQDVALRDPADQPVLMTLIAAKAQYLVTGDKDLLALSDRYAIITPAEFWQRHGV' A
#
# COMPACT_ATOMS: atom_id res chain seq x y z
N MET A 1 20.09 8.16 -13.03
CA MET A 1 20.07 6.83 -13.67
C MET A 1 19.61 5.78 -12.66
N GLU A 2 20.30 5.60 -11.53
CA GLU A 2 20.00 4.52 -10.56
C GLU A 2 18.52 4.31 -10.16
N ILE A 3 17.75 5.37 -9.88
CA ILE A 3 16.36 5.20 -9.41
C ILE A 3 15.40 4.72 -10.51
N ARG A 4 15.71 5.01 -11.79
CA ARG A 4 14.94 4.54 -12.94
C ARG A 4 15.22 3.06 -13.18
N ASP A 5 16.48 2.66 -13.13
CA ASP A 5 16.88 1.26 -13.33
C ASP A 5 16.27 0.35 -12.23
N LEU A 6 16.18 0.86 -11.00
CA LEU A 6 15.49 0.18 -9.90
C LEU A 6 13.97 0.08 -10.15
N ALA A 7 13.33 1.17 -10.59
CA ALA A 7 11.91 1.17 -10.91
C ALA A 7 11.60 0.19 -12.06
N ASP A 8 12.41 0.19 -13.12
CA ASP A 8 12.27 -0.73 -14.25
C ASP A 8 12.40 -2.19 -13.80
N SER A 9 13.34 -2.48 -12.88
CA SER A 9 13.50 -3.82 -12.31
C SER A 9 12.27 -4.27 -11.50
N PHE A 10 11.63 -3.35 -10.77
CA PHE A 10 10.40 -3.65 -10.05
C PHE A 10 9.18 -3.81 -10.96
N MET A 11 9.12 -3.11 -12.09
CA MET A 11 8.02 -3.28 -13.06
C MET A 11 7.91 -4.71 -13.59
N PHE A 12 9.00 -5.49 -13.61
CA PHE A 12 8.95 -6.91 -13.97
C PHE A 12 8.40 -7.81 -12.86
N LEU A 13 8.42 -7.36 -11.60
CA LEU A 13 8.05 -8.16 -10.42
C LEU A 13 6.72 -7.71 -9.80
N ALA A 14 6.16 -6.60 -10.26
CA ALA A 14 4.96 -5.99 -9.72
C ALA A 14 3.83 -6.00 -10.75
N ASP A 15 2.60 -6.20 -10.26
CA ASP A 15 1.40 -5.94 -11.04
C ASP A 15 1.12 -4.43 -11.04
N ILE A 16 0.90 -3.87 -12.23
CA ILE A 16 0.48 -2.47 -12.38
C ILE A 16 -1.05 -2.45 -12.40
N VAL A 17 -1.63 -1.65 -11.50
CA VAL A 17 -3.08 -1.47 -11.38
C VAL A 17 -3.45 0.00 -11.46
N GLU A 18 -4.63 0.27 -11.99
CA GLU A 18 -5.21 1.61 -11.97
C GLU A 18 -6.08 1.77 -10.72
N PRO A 19 -5.69 2.65 -9.76
CA PRO A 19 -6.48 2.89 -8.56
C PRO A 19 -7.80 3.59 -8.89
N GLU A 20 -8.87 3.19 -8.19
CA GLU A 20 -10.16 3.87 -8.32
C GLU A 20 -10.07 5.34 -7.87
N ALA A 21 -10.73 6.24 -8.60
CA ALA A 21 -10.83 7.66 -8.23
C ALA A 21 -11.88 7.90 -7.13
N LYS A 22 -11.87 7.06 -6.09
CA LYS A 22 -12.78 7.16 -4.94
C LYS A 22 -12.02 7.73 -3.75
N GLN A 23 -12.67 8.66 -3.04
CA GLN A 23 -12.12 9.22 -1.81
C GLN A 23 -12.65 8.51 -0.56
N ASP A 24 -11.77 8.26 0.41
CA ASP A 24 -12.16 7.88 1.75
C ASP A 24 -12.07 9.10 2.67
N VAL A 25 -13.22 9.55 3.17
CA VAL A 25 -13.29 10.74 4.02
C VAL A 25 -12.58 10.59 5.37
N ALA A 26 -12.24 9.35 5.76
CA ALA A 26 -11.48 9.08 6.98
C ALA A 26 -9.97 9.22 6.79
N LEU A 27 -9.47 9.35 5.56
CA LEU A 27 -8.06 9.68 5.31
C LEU A 27 -7.77 11.10 5.79
N ARG A 28 -6.73 11.23 6.62
CA ARG A 28 -6.29 12.51 7.17
C ARG A 28 -5.38 13.26 6.19
N ASP A 29 -4.57 12.52 5.44
CA ASP A 29 -3.77 13.04 4.33
C ASP A 29 -4.38 12.64 2.98
N PRO A 30 -4.85 13.61 2.16
CA PRO A 30 -5.32 13.34 0.81
C PRO A 30 -4.28 12.69 -0.11
N ALA A 31 -2.97 12.86 0.17
CA ALA A 31 -1.90 12.27 -0.61
C ALA A 31 -1.82 10.75 -0.47
N ASP A 32 -2.41 10.18 0.58
CA ASP A 32 -2.51 8.73 0.81
C ASP A 32 -3.63 8.07 0.02
N GLN A 33 -4.52 8.87 -0.59
CA GLN A 33 -5.65 8.35 -1.35
C GLN A 33 -5.25 7.36 -2.45
N PRO A 34 -4.24 7.65 -3.30
CA PRO A 34 -3.82 6.72 -4.33
C PRO A 34 -3.26 5.42 -3.72
N VAL A 35 -2.52 5.50 -2.61
CA VAL A 35 -1.95 4.32 -1.92
C VAL A 35 -3.05 3.40 -1.43
N LEU A 36 -4.07 3.95 -0.75
CA LEU A 36 -5.21 3.16 -0.28
C LEU A 36 -6.00 2.56 -1.46
N MET A 37 -6.18 3.30 -2.54
CA MET A 37 -6.91 2.80 -3.71
C MET A 37 -6.12 1.74 -4.49
N THR A 38 -4.78 1.77 -4.46
CA THR A 38 -3.94 0.70 -5.01
C THR A 38 -4.16 -0.61 -4.25
N LEU A 39 -4.28 -0.61 -2.92
CA LEU A 39 -4.60 -1.82 -2.14
C LEU A 39 -5.90 -2.49 -2.64
N ILE A 40 -6.93 -1.67 -2.87
CA ILE A 40 -8.24 -2.15 -3.31
C ILE A 40 -8.18 -2.67 -4.76
N ALA A 41 -7.58 -1.89 -5.67
CA ALA A 41 -7.48 -2.24 -7.09
C ALA A 41 -6.62 -3.50 -7.29
N ALA A 42 -5.50 -3.63 -6.56
CA ALA A 42 -4.62 -4.78 -6.61
C ALA A 42 -5.23 -6.04 -5.99
N LYS A 43 -6.29 -5.90 -5.18
CA LYS A 43 -6.83 -6.99 -4.35
C LYS A 43 -5.72 -7.67 -3.53
N ALA A 44 -4.75 -6.88 -3.10
CA ALA A 44 -3.61 -7.37 -2.34
C ALA A 44 -4.09 -7.86 -0.97
N GLN A 45 -3.36 -8.82 -0.39
CA GLN A 45 -3.74 -9.36 0.92
C GLN A 45 -3.50 -8.34 2.03
N TYR A 46 -2.49 -7.50 1.87
CA TYR A 46 -2.13 -6.46 2.82
C TYR A 46 -1.52 -5.25 2.11
N LEU A 47 -1.74 -4.06 2.67
CA LEU A 47 -0.83 -2.93 2.58
C LEU A 47 0.09 -2.96 3.80
N VAL A 48 1.38 -3.14 3.58
CA VAL A 48 2.39 -3.11 4.65
C VAL A 48 2.97 -1.70 4.71
N THR A 49 2.79 -0.99 5.83
CA THR A 49 3.25 0.40 5.97
C THR A 49 3.59 0.80 7.40
N GLY A 50 4.50 1.76 7.55
CA GLY A 50 4.76 2.45 8.83
C GLY A 50 4.02 3.79 8.97
N ASP A 51 3.25 4.18 7.96
CA ASP A 51 2.53 5.44 7.93
C ASP A 51 1.34 5.45 8.90
N LYS A 52 1.26 6.47 9.76
CA LYS A 52 0.25 6.55 10.84
C LYS A 52 -1.12 7.01 10.36
N ASP A 53 -1.20 7.71 9.24
CA ASP A 53 -2.46 8.15 8.63
C ASP A 53 -3.15 6.97 7.94
N LEU A 54 -2.39 6.13 7.24
CA LEU A 54 -2.87 4.86 6.69
C LEU A 54 -3.18 3.82 7.79
N LEU A 55 -2.31 3.65 8.78
CA LEU A 55 -2.53 2.66 9.87
C LEU A 55 -3.79 2.95 10.70
N ALA A 56 -4.22 4.21 10.78
CA ALA A 56 -5.48 4.59 11.43
C ALA A 56 -6.74 3.97 10.76
N LEU A 57 -6.60 3.42 9.54
CA LEU A 57 -7.67 2.77 8.79
C LEU A 57 -7.61 1.24 8.84
N SER A 58 -6.71 0.65 9.64
CA SER A 58 -6.50 -0.81 9.75
C SER A 58 -7.73 -1.59 10.25
N ASP A 59 -8.66 -0.94 10.94
CA ASP A 59 -9.95 -1.55 11.34
C ASP A 59 -10.90 -1.78 10.15
N ARG A 60 -10.66 -1.12 9.02
CA ARG A 60 -11.52 -1.15 7.83
C ARG A 60 -10.86 -1.78 6.61
N TYR A 61 -9.54 -1.68 6.52
CA TYR A 61 -8.75 -2.16 5.40
C TYR A 61 -7.64 -3.08 5.89
N ALA A 62 -7.20 -4.00 5.03
CA ALA A 62 -6.10 -4.89 5.33
C ALA A 62 -4.75 -4.14 5.32
N ILE A 63 -4.50 -3.35 6.36
CA ILE A 63 -3.29 -2.55 6.55
C ILE A 63 -2.59 -3.05 7.80
N ILE A 64 -1.30 -3.35 7.69
CA ILE A 64 -0.48 -3.87 8.79
C ILE A 64 0.88 -3.18 8.83
N THR A 65 1.52 -3.22 9.98
CA THR A 65 2.90 -2.77 10.15
C THR A 65 3.90 -3.79 9.57
N PRO A 66 5.11 -3.36 9.19
CA PRO A 66 6.18 -4.29 8.82
C PRO A 66 6.49 -5.33 9.91
N ALA A 67 6.42 -4.94 11.19
CA ALA A 67 6.65 -5.83 12.31
C ALA A 67 5.59 -6.94 12.40
N GLU A 68 4.31 -6.60 12.19
CA GLU A 68 3.23 -7.59 12.16
C GLU A 68 3.34 -8.51 10.95
N PHE A 69 3.71 -7.99 9.78
CA PHE A 69 3.94 -8.83 8.60
C PHE A 69 5.07 -9.83 8.84
N TRP A 70 6.21 -9.36 9.39
CA TRP A 70 7.33 -10.22 9.74
C TRP A 70 6.96 -11.25 10.81
N GLN A 71 6.19 -10.88 11.82
CA GLN A 71 5.73 -11.84 12.83
C GLN A 71 4.88 -12.98 12.23
N ARG A 72 4.14 -12.70 11.14
CA ARG A 72 3.27 -13.69 10.46
C ARG A 72 4.00 -14.55 9.43
N HIS A 73 5.02 -14.00 8.77
CA HIS A 73 5.60 -14.60 7.55
C HIS A 73 7.14 -14.65 7.55
N GLY A 74 7.80 -14.02 8.52
CA GLY A 74 9.24 -14.06 8.68
C GLY A 74 9.74 -15.45 9.02
N VAL A 75 10.94 -15.76 8.53
CA VAL A 75 11.68 -17.01 8.79
C VAL A 75 12.73 -16.78 9.86
#